data_AF-A0A093SN43-F1
#
_entry.id   AF-A0A093SN43-F1
#
_cell.length_a   1.000
_cell.length_b   1.000
_cell.length_c   1.000
_cell.angle_alpha   90.00
_cell.angle_beta   90.00
_cell.angle_gamma   90.00
#
_symmetry.space_group_name_H-M   'P 1'
#
loop_
_entity.id
_entity.type
_entity.pdbx_description
1 polymer ?
#
loop_
_entity_poly.entity_id
_entity_poly.type
_entity_poly.pdbx_seq_one_letter_code
_entity_poly.pdbx_strand_id
1 'polypeptide(L)' 'GDLGPFNPGLPVEVPVWLAINLKQRQKCRLIPPEWMDVGKLEEIRDQERKEDTFTPMPSPYYMELTKLLLN' A
#
# COMPACT_ATOMS: atom_id res chain seq x y z
N GLY A 1 -8.02 18.63 7.54
CA GLY A 1 -8.85 17.48 7.16
C GLY A 1 -9.10 16.67 8.39
N ASP A 2 -10.28 16.10 8.51
CA ASP A 2 -10.70 15.32 9.68
C ASP A 2 -10.38 13.83 9.46
N LEU A 3 -9.97 13.15 10.52
CA LEU A 3 -9.68 11.71 10.52
C LEU A 3 -10.65 11.01 11.47
N GLY A 4 -11.33 9.99 10.98
CA GLY A 4 -12.30 9.20 11.74
C GLY A 4 -13.76 9.46 11.34
N PRO A 5 -14.72 8.83 12.04
CA PRO A 5 -14.57 8.16 13.35
C PRO A 5 -13.80 6.84 13.33
N PHE A 6 -13.06 6.56 14.42
CA PHE A 6 -12.35 5.29 14.63
C PHE A 6 -13.23 4.30 15.39
N ASN A 7 -14.04 3.53 14.65
CA ASN A 7 -14.90 2.51 15.23
C ASN A 7 -14.14 1.16 15.32
N PRO A 8 -14.10 0.50 16.49
CA PRO A 8 -13.43 -0.79 16.63
C PRO A 8 -13.94 -1.83 15.64
N GLY A 9 -13.01 -2.49 14.93
CA GLY A 9 -13.34 -3.53 13.95
C GLY A 9 -13.79 -3.03 12.58
N LEU A 10 -13.97 -1.72 12.39
CA LEU A 10 -14.30 -1.13 11.08
C LEU A 10 -13.04 -0.52 10.44
N PRO A 11 -12.80 -0.77 9.13
CA PRO A 11 -11.70 -0.15 8.41
C PRO A 11 -11.94 1.36 8.26
N VAL A 12 -10.86 2.13 8.28
CA VAL A 12 -10.89 3.58 8.06
C VAL A 12 -9.66 3.99 7.27
N GLU A 13 -9.84 4.90 6.33
CA GLU A 13 -8.76 5.47 5.55
C GLU A 13 -8.01 6.53 6.34
N VAL A 14 -6.69 6.40 6.39
CA VAL A 14 -5.81 7.33 7.10
C VAL A 14 -4.53 7.55 6.28
N PRO A 15 -3.86 8.70 6.45
CA PRO A 15 -2.55 8.92 5.89
C PRO A 15 -1.54 7.84 6.35
N VAL A 16 -0.62 7.48 5.46
CA VAL A 16 0.38 6.41 5.67
C VAL A 16 1.21 6.63 6.93
N TRP A 17 1.65 7.86 7.21
CA TRP A 17 2.44 8.19 8.40
C TRP A 17 1.69 7.87 9.70
N LEU A 18 0.37 8.07 9.73
CA LEU A 18 -0.45 7.76 10.89
C LEU A 18 -0.69 6.26 11.00
N ALA A 19 -0.94 5.60 9.87
CA ALA A 19 -1.13 4.16 9.79
C ALA A 19 0.09 3.41 10.37
N ILE A 20 1.31 3.81 9.97
CA ILE A 20 2.57 3.24 10.45
C ILE A 20 2.76 3.50 11.95
N ASN A 21 2.51 4.74 12.41
CA ASN A 21 2.64 5.07 13.82
C ASN A 21 1.71 4.22 14.71
N LEU A 22 0.47 4.01 14.26
CA LEU A 22 -0.49 3.15 14.97
C LEU A 22 -0.08 1.67 14.94
N LYS A 23 0.47 1.20 13.81
CA LYS A 23 0.95 -0.19 13.67
C LYS A 23 2.13 -0.47 14.62
N GLN A 24 3.11 0.43 14.71
CA GLN A 24 4.25 0.30 15.63
C GLN A 24 3.80 0.23 17.10
N ARG A 25 2.69 0.90 17.44
CA ARG A 25 2.10 0.88 18.80
C ARG A 25 1.10 -0.26 19.00
N GLN A 26 0.99 -1.19 18.05
CA GLN A 26 0.05 -2.33 18.07
C GLN A 26 -1.43 -1.93 18.20
N LYS A 27 -1.80 -0.76 17.66
CA LYS A 27 -3.17 -0.21 17.76
C LYS A 27 -4.02 -0.40 16.50
N CYS A 28 -3.46 -0.96 15.43
CA CYS A 28 -4.20 -1.23 14.20
C CYS A 28 -3.67 -2.46 13.46
N ARG A 29 -4.46 -2.94 12.50
CA ARG A 29 -4.05 -3.87 11.46
C ARG A 29 -4.09 -3.13 10.13
N LEU A 30 -2.96 -3.13 9.42
CA LEU A 30 -2.89 -2.55 8.09
C LEU A 30 -3.53 -3.50 7.08
N ILE A 31 -4.27 -2.92 6.14
CA ILE A 31 -4.79 -3.61 4.96
C ILE A 31 -3.90 -3.17 3.79
N PRO A 32 -3.32 -4.10 3.02
CA PRO A 32 -2.48 -3.75 1.88
C PRO A 32 -3.31 -3.04 0.80
N PRO A 33 -2.71 -2.12 0.03
CA PRO A 33 -3.35 -1.52 -1.14
C PRO A 33 -3.75 -2.58 -2.18
N GLU A 34 -4.77 -2.29 -2.99
CA GLU A 34 -5.32 -3.23 -3.98
C GLU A 34 -4.32 -3.69 -5.06
N TRP A 35 -3.30 -2.88 -5.34
CA TRP A 35 -2.24 -3.22 -6.30
C TRP A 35 -1.18 -4.14 -5.70
N MET A 36 -1.11 -4.26 -4.38
CA MET A 36 -0.16 -5.14 -3.68
C MET A 36 -0.70 -6.57 -3.62
N ASP A 37 -1.21 -7.04 -4.76
CA ASP A 37 -1.68 -8.40 -4.99
C ASP A 37 -0.63 -9.17 -5.79
N VAL A 38 -0.38 -10.42 -5.41
CA VAL A 38 0.69 -11.23 -6.02
C VAL A 38 0.43 -11.48 -7.50
N GLY A 39 -0.81 -11.80 -7.89
CA GLY A 39 -1.15 -12.08 -9.28
C GLY A 39 -0.99 -10.84 -10.16
N LYS A 40 -1.52 -9.69 -9.71
CA LYS A 40 -1.36 -8.41 -10.43
C LYS A 40 0.12 -8.01 -10.58
N LEU A 41 0.93 -8.21 -9.54
CA LEU A 41 2.35 -7.86 -9.58
C LEU A 41 3.15 -8.77 -10.52
N GLU A 42 2.79 -10.05 -10.63
CA GLU A 42 3.41 -10.97 -11.60
C GLU A 42 3.10 -10.56 -13.05
N GLU A 43 1.86 -10.16 -13.33
CA GLU A 43 1.45 -9.65 -14.64
C GLU A 43 2.22 -8.37 -15.01
N ILE A 44 2.30 -7.40 -14.09
CA ILE A 44 3.05 -6.15 -14.29
C ILE A 44 4.54 -6.44 -14.55
N ARG A 45 5.14 -7.35 -13.78
CA ARG A 45 6.55 -7.77 -13.97
C ARG A 45 6.78 -8.35 -15.37
N ASP A 46 5.88 -9.21 -15.83
CA ASP A 46 6.03 -9.87 -17.12
C ASP A 46 5.74 -8.93 -18.30
N GLN A 47 4.88 -7.92 -18.10
CA GLN A 47 4.66 -6.84 -19.05
C GLN A 47 5.87 -5.91 -19.15
N GLU A 48 6.42 -5.44 -18.03
CA GLU A 48 7.61 -4.58 -17.98
C GLU A 48 8.82 -5.24 -18.67
N ARG A 49 8.95 -6.57 -18.58
CA ARG A 49 10.03 -7.31 -19.26
C ARG A 49 9.89 -7.41 -20.78
N LYS A 50 8.68 -7.20 -21.32
CA LYS A 50 8.39 -7.29 -22.76
C LYS A 50 8.47 -5.96 -23.46
N GLU A 51 8.31 -4.87 -22.73
CA GLU A 51 8.29 -3.51 -23.25
C GLU A 51 9.68 -2.88 -23.15
N ASP A 52 10.12 -2.19 -24.20
CA ASP A 52 11.43 -1.52 -24.22
C ASP A 52 11.37 -0.10 -23.62
N THR A 53 10.16 0.33 -23.24
CA THR A 53 9.87 1.64 -22.65
C THR A 53 9.32 1.49 -21.23
N PHE A 54 9.35 2.57 -20.45
CA PHE A 54 8.81 2.56 -19.09
C PHE A 54 7.31 2.32 -19.09
N THR A 55 6.86 1.22 -18.47
CA THR A 55 5.42 0.97 -18.30
C THR A 55 4.87 1.73 -17.09
N PRO A 56 3.56 2.05 -17.07
CA PRO A 56 2.94 2.71 -15.94
C PRO A 56 2.95 1.81 -14.69
N MET A 57 3.41 2.37 -13.57
CA MET A 57 3.42 1.70 -12.28
C MET A 57 2.11 1.91 -11.51
N PRO A 58 1.72 0.98 -10.62
CA PRO A 58 0.43 1.02 -9.92
C PRO A 58 0.30 2.17 -8.91
N SER A 59 1.43 2.70 -8.43
CA SER A 59 1.48 3.88 -7.57
C SER A 59 2.74 4.68 -7.91
N PRO A 60 2.70 6.02 -7.91
CA PRO A 60 3.89 6.84 -8.13
C PRO A 60 4.96 6.65 -7.04
N TYR A 61 4.58 6.17 -5.86
CA TYR A 61 5.46 5.98 -4.69
C TYR A 61 5.51 4.51 -4.22
N TYR A 62 5.41 3.56 -5.17
CA TYR A 62 5.30 2.13 -4.85
C TYR A 62 6.52 1.58 -4.07
N MET A 63 7.71 2.13 -4.31
CA MET A 63 8.96 1.72 -3.66
C MET A 63 8.98 2.10 -2.18
N GLU A 64 8.57 3.32 -1.84
CA GLU A 64 8.48 3.80 -0.47
C GLU A 64 7.37 3.06 0.28
N LEU A 65 6.22 2.86 -0.38
CA LEU A 65 5.07 2.16 0.22
C LEU A 65 5.40 0.70 0.54
N THR A 66 6.02 -0.04 -0.38
CA THR A 66 6.40 -1.45 -0.13
C THR A 66 7.41 -1.55 1.00
N LYS A 67 8.44 -0.70 1.01
CA LYS A 67 9.43 -0.66 2.10
C LYS A 67 8.79 -0.36 3.45
N LEU A 68 7.91 0.64 3.54
CA LEU A 68 7.30 1.02 4.81
C LEU A 68 6.28 0.00 5.34
N LEU A 69 5.59 -0.71 4.44
CA LEU A 69 4.57 -1.68 4.82
C LEU A 69 5.11 -3.08 5.13
N LEU A 70 6.26 -3.45 4.54
CA LEU A 70 6.83 -4.80 4.65
C LEU A 70 8.04 -4.91 5.62
N ASN A 71 8.59 -3.79 6.07
CA ASN A 71 9.61 -3.76 7.13
C ASN A 71 9.01 -4.02 8.51
#